data_AF-A0AAE9WEI2-F1
#
_entry.id   AF-A0AAE9WEI2-F1
#
_cell.length_a   1.000
_cell.length_b   1.000
_cell.length_c   1.000
_cell.angle_alpha   90.00
_cell.angle_beta   90.00
_cell.angle_gamma   90.00
#
_symmetry.space_group_name_H-M   'P 1'
#
loop_
_entity.id
_entity.type
_entity.pdbx_description
1 polymer ?
#
loop_
_entity_poly.entity_id
_entity_poly.type
_entity_poly.pdbx_seq_one_letter_code
_entity_poly.pdbx_strand_id
1 'polypeptide(L)'
;MECFALLGSYKTQTELLGIAGTRYQRIVFFVNDSSEQQRFFENKKKRKETPIDCSICEKKVMTLPAVSQPKVYLAGDLVFRPDAYAIFEELKAICRQVGVVGMAPFDGQEEVEDMEPGIATSLAIATLDRNLMDVCDAGIFCLDPFRRAPDMDPGTAVELGYMSAQGKPLAGFTVDGRTYPDKVQAYRKNAWDDELVPRASKGGSGSLEDADGLIVHSEGMVQNVMVEGFIRMSGGIVSIHTSIHEAFRIAITALVQELAQRAKQA
;
A
#
# COMPACT_ATOMS: atom_id res chain seq x y z
N MET A 1 16.53 -2.09 41.17
CA MET A 1 15.29 -2.79 41.56
C MET A 1 14.21 -1.74 41.74
N GLU A 2 13.30 -1.77 40.78
CA GLU A 2 11.87 -1.40 40.80
C GLU A 2 11.42 0.00 41.31
N CYS A 3 11.00 0.78 40.31
CA CYS A 3 10.05 1.87 40.41
C CYS A 3 8.66 1.34 40.79
N PHE A 4 8.06 1.95 41.83
CA PHE A 4 6.63 1.95 42.07
C PHE A 4 5.97 3.17 41.42
N ALA A 5 4.74 2.97 40.94
CA ALA A 5 3.86 3.89 40.26
C ALA A 5 3.63 5.24 40.99
N LEU A 6 3.37 6.29 40.21
CA LEU A 6 2.52 7.42 40.61
C LEU A 6 1.73 7.93 39.40
N LEU A 7 0.42 7.73 39.46
CA LEU A 7 -0.61 8.26 38.57
C LEU A 7 -0.63 9.79 38.64
N GLY A 8 -0.41 10.46 37.50
CA GLY A 8 -0.61 11.91 37.35
C GLY A 8 -1.99 12.22 36.76
N SER A 9 -2.75 13.10 37.42
CA SER A 9 -4.10 13.51 37.04
C SER A 9 -4.07 14.49 35.85
N TYR A 10 -4.75 14.16 34.74
CA TYR A 10 -4.88 15.04 33.57
C TYR A 10 -6.11 15.95 33.70
N LYS A 11 -5.96 17.26 33.43
CA LYS A 11 -7.09 18.19 33.25
C LYS A 11 -7.32 18.40 31.75
N THR A 12 -8.50 18.01 31.27
CA THR A 12 -9.00 18.37 29.93
C THR A 12 -9.70 19.73 29.99
N GLN A 13 -9.31 20.67 29.13
CA GLN A 13 -10.07 21.89 28.88
C GLN A 13 -10.58 21.86 27.44
N THR A 14 -11.89 22.04 27.28
CA THR A 14 -12.57 22.06 25.98
C THR A 14 -12.81 23.51 25.58
N GLU A 15 -12.21 23.97 24.49
CA GLU A 15 -12.60 25.25 23.87
C GLU A 15 -13.45 25.00 22.63
N LEU A 16 -14.59 25.68 22.57
CA LEU A 16 -15.51 25.70 21.43
C LEU A 16 -15.29 26.99 20.65
N LEU A 17 -14.64 26.90 19.49
CA LEU A 17 -14.65 27.96 18.49
C LEU A 17 -15.67 27.58 17.41
N GLY A 18 -16.78 28.32 17.38
CA GLY A 18 -17.85 28.13 16.40
C GLY A 18 -17.61 28.96 15.15
N ILE A 19 -17.40 28.30 14.02
CA ILE A 19 -17.74 28.81 12.69
C ILE A 19 -18.27 27.62 11.87
N ALA A 20 -19.40 27.83 11.20
CA ALA A 20 -20.26 26.89 10.48
C ALA A 20 -19.64 25.53 10.04
N GLY A 21 -20.10 24.46 10.69
CA GLY A 21 -20.55 23.27 9.96
C GLY A 21 -19.55 22.16 9.62
N THR A 22 -18.56 21.83 10.44
CA THR A 22 -18.00 20.44 10.53
C THR A 22 -17.23 20.28 11.86
N ARG A 23 -17.52 19.26 12.67
CA ARG A 23 -16.80 18.99 13.94
C ARG A 23 -15.51 18.22 13.66
N TYR A 24 -14.35 18.76 14.06
CA TYR A 24 -13.11 18.00 14.23
C TYR A 24 -12.66 18.10 15.70
N GLN A 25 -12.40 16.97 16.35
CA GLN A 25 -11.72 16.93 17.64
C GLN A 25 -10.22 17.05 17.41
N ARG A 26 -9.58 18.11 17.92
CA ARG A 26 -8.13 18.24 17.93
C ARG A 26 -7.66 18.06 19.37
N ILE A 27 -6.96 16.95 19.65
CA ILE A 27 -6.33 16.72 20.94
C ILE A 27 -4.96 17.41 20.90
N VAL A 28 -4.75 18.40 21.76
CA VAL A 28 -3.47 19.08 21.94
C VAL A 28 -2.87 18.61 23.27
N PHE A 29 -1.73 17.93 23.20
CA PHE A 29 -0.96 17.56 24.39
C PHE A 29 -0.01 18.69 24.75
N PHE A 30 -0.15 19.26 25.96
CA PHE A 30 0.82 20.17 26.54
C PHE A 30 1.78 19.39 27.44
N VAL A 31 3.07 19.41 27.12
CA VAL A 31 4.13 18.95 28.03
C VAL A 31 4.65 20.18 28.78
N ASN A 32 4.39 20.23 30.08
CA ASN A 32 4.94 21.23 30.99
C ASN A 32 6.04 20.56 31.82
N ASP A 33 7.30 20.68 31.40
CA ASP A 33 8.41 20.57 32.35
C ASP A 33 9.60 21.41 31.87
N SER A 34 9.78 22.56 32.51
CA SER A 34 10.79 23.58 32.22
C SER A 34 12.07 23.41 33.05
N SER A 35 12.26 22.26 33.72
CA SER A 35 13.38 22.09 34.66
C SER A 35 14.57 21.27 34.14
N GLU A 36 14.43 20.50 33.06
CA GLU A 36 15.54 19.67 32.54
C GLU A 36 16.37 20.33 31.41
N GLN A 37 15.82 21.30 30.67
CA GLN A 37 16.58 21.97 29.61
C GLN A 37 17.71 22.88 30.14
N GLN A 38 17.58 23.43 31.35
CA GLN A 38 18.59 24.35 31.90
C GLN A 38 19.88 23.64 32.35
N ARG A 39 19.82 22.36 32.77
CA ARG A 39 21.01 21.59 33.18
C ARG A 39 21.91 21.17 32.02
N PHE A 40 21.35 21.06 30.81
CA PHE A 40 22.13 20.69 29.62
C PHE A 40 22.92 21.88 29.05
N PHE A 41 22.39 23.10 29.17
CA PHE A 41 23.02 24.31 28.66
C PHE A 41 24.18 24.84 29.52
N GLU A 42 24.14 24.62 30.85
CA GLU A 42 25.23 25.09 31.73
C GLU A 42 26.51 24.25 31.62
N ASN A 43 26.42 22.97 31.24
CA ASN A 43 27.58 22.08 31.09
C ASN A 43 28.37 22.28 29.78
N LYS A 44 27.86 23.05 28.80
CA LYS A 44 28.61 23.40 27.58
C LYS A 44 29.53 24.61 27.73
N LYS A 45 29.46 25.38 28.83
CA LYS A 45 30.26 26.60 29.02
C LYS A 45 31.69 26.39 29.56
N LYS A 46 32.19 25.15 29.68
CA LYS A 46 33.51 24.84 30.27
C LYS A 46 34.44 23.96 29.42
N ARG A 47 34.44 24.08 28.10
CA ARG A 47 35.57 23.58 27.28
C ARG A 47 36.22 24.73 26.53
N LYS A 48 37.46 25.03 26.92
CA LYS A 48 38.36 25.94 26.20
C LYS A 48 38.84 25.22 24.94
N GLU A 49 38.51 25.73 23.78
CA GLU A 49 39.10 25.31 22.50
C GLU A 49 40.23 26.28 22.14
N THR A 50 41.44 25.75 21.99
CA THR A 50 42.59 26.43 21.38
C THR A 50 42.48 26.33 19.86
N PRO A 51 42.78 27.40 19.09
CA PRO A 51 42.58 27.39 17.64
C PRO A 51 43.72 26.65 16.93
N ILE A 52 43.38 25.73 16.04
CA ILE A 52 44.29 25.16 15.05
C ILE A 52 43.96 25.82 13.71
N ASP A 53 44.89 26.64 13.23
CA ASP A 53 44.91 27.13 11.86
C ASP A 53 45.39 26.01 10.93
N CYS A 54 44.56 25.65 9.96
CA CYS A 54 45.01 24.92 8.79
C CYS A 54 44.14 25.34 7.60
N SER A 55 44.43 26.51 7.07
CA SER A 55 44.19 26.82 5.66
C SER A 55 45.00 25.82 4.81
N ILE A 56 44.34 24.85 4.15
CA ILE A 56 44.77 24.21 2.88
C ILE A 56 43.68 23.24 2.39
N CYS A 57 43.30 23.44 1.12
CA CYS A 57 42.63 22.52 0.20
C CYS A 57 41.11 22.31 0.33
N GLU A 58 40.37 23.29 -0.19
CA GLU A 58 39.05 23.08 -0.78
C GLU A 58 39.11 22.00 -1.88
N LYS A 59 38.68 20.78 -1.55
CA LYS A 59 38.04 19.89 -2.52
C LYS A 59 36.66 19.54 -1.98
N LYS A 60 35.69 20.34 -2.43
CA LYS A 60 34.27 20.09 -2.28
C LYS A 60 33.95 18.78 -3.00
N VAL A 61 34.04 17.65 -2.30
CA VAL A 61 33.42 16.41 -2.75
C VAL A 61 31.93 16.67 -2.70
N MET A 62 31.35 17.01 -3.86
CA MET A 62 29.90 17.00 -4.02
C MET A 62 29.45 15.54 -3.95
N THR A 63 29.16 15.06 -2.74
CA THR A 63 28.26 13.92 -2.58
C THR A 63 26.91 14.37 -3.09
N LEU A 64 26.57 13.99 -4.33
CA LEU A 64 25.19 13.98 -4.81
C LEU A 64 24.35 13.27 -3.73
N PRO A 65 23.17 13.79 -3.35
CA PRO A 65 22.29 13.06 -2.46
C PRO A 65 22.04 11.68 -3.08
N ALA A 66 22.26 10.61 -2.32
CA ALA A 66 21.84 9.29 -2.73
C ALA A 66 20.32 9.38 -2.96
N VAL A 67 19.88 9.36 -4.22
CA VAL A 67 18.47 9.30 -4.54
C VAL A 67 18.01 7.95 -4.00
N SER A 68 17.24 7.98 -2.90
CA SER A 68 16.65 6.76 -2.36
C SER A 68 15.79 6.14 -3.44
N GLN A 69 16.04 4.86 -3.75
CA GLN A 69 15.24 4.15 -4.73
C GLN A 69 13.76 4.14 -4.28
N PRO A 70 12.80 4.39 -5.20
CA PRO A 70 11.38 4.33 -4.86
C PRO A 70 11.00 2.97 -4.28
N LYS A 71 10.15 2.98 -3.25
CA LYS A 71 9.59 1.78 -2.62
C LYS A 71 8.22 1.47 -3.20
N VAL A 72 8.01 0.22 -3.61
CA VAL A 72 6.76 -0.25 -4.22
C VAL A 72 6.17 -1.35 -3.36
N TYR A 73 4.94 -1.15 -2.88
CA TYR A 73 4.20 -2.16 -2.15
C TYR A 73 3.75 -3.27 -3.10
N LEU A 74 4.04 -4.52 -2.74
CA LEU A 74 3.70 -5.71 -3.53
C LEU A 74 2.50 -6.41 -2.91
N ALA A 75 1.34 -6.33 -3.55
CA ALA A 75 0.07 -6.82 -3.00
C ALA A 75 -0.56 -7.91 -3.86
N GLY A 76 -1.36 -8.78 -3.25
CA GLY A 76 -2.04 -9.86 -3.94
C GLY A 76 -2.35 -11.06 -3.07
N ASP A 77 -3.09 -12.02 -3.62
CA ASP A 77 -3.33 -13.34 -3.02
C ASP A 77 -2.06 -14.18 -2.84
N LEU A 78 -0.91 -13.68 -3.29
CA LEU A 78 0.40 -14.33 -3.28
C LEU A 78 0.80 -14.78 -1.87
N VAL A 79 0.40 -14.05 -0.84
CA VAL A 79 0.64 -14.40 0.58
C VAL A 79 -0.03 -15.72 0.99
N PHE A 80 -1.07 -16.15 0.26
CA PHE A 80 -1.80 -17.39 0.54
C PHE A 80 -1.35 -18.58 -0.31
N ARG A 81 -0.39 -18.38 -1.23
CA ARG A 81 0.09 -19.43 -2.12
C ARG A 81 1.12 -20.32 -1.41
N PRO A 82 1.23 -21.62 -1.75
CA PRO A 82 2.13 -22.55 -1.06
C PRO A 82 3.60 -22.10 -0.94
N ASP A 83 4.10 -21.36 -1.94
CA ASP A 83 5.48 -20.88 -2.01
C ASP A 83 5.58 -19.34 -1.88
N ALA A 84 4.73 -18.73 -1.06
CA ALA A 84 4.58 -17.28 -0.96
C ALA A 84 5.92 -16.52 -0.83
N TYR A 85 6.79 -16.92 0.10
CA TYR A 85 8.10 -16.29 0.31
C TYR A 85 8.98 -16.35 -0.95
N ALA A 86 9.04 -17.50 -1.63
CA ALA A 86 9.84 -17.66 -2.84
C ALA A 86 9.30 -16.77 -3.99
N ILE A 87 7.98 -16.71 -4.14
CA ILE A 87 7.32 -15.83 -5.12
C ILE A 87 7.72 -14.38 -4.86
N PHE A 88 7.60 -13.89 -3.62
CA PHE A 88 7.95 -12.49 -3.32
C PHE A 88 9.44 -12.20 -3.53
N GLU A 89 10.34 -13.12 -3.21
CA GLU A 89 11.77 -12.93 -3.49
C GLU A 89 12.08 -12.81 -4.99
N GLU A 90 11.39 -13.59 -5.83
CA GLU A 90 11.48 -13.47 -7.28
C GLU A 90 10.92 -12.13 -7.79
N LEU A 91 9.78 -11.68 -7.26
CA LEU A 91 9.20 -10.38 -7.62
C LEU A 91 10.10 -9.22 -7.18
N LYS A 92 10.67 -9.28 -5.97
CA LYS A 92 11.67 -8.32 -5.49
C LYS A 92 12.92 -8.31 -6.38
N ALA A 93 13.34 -9.47 -6.90
CA ALA A 93 14.43 -9.53 -7.87
C ALA A 93 14.10 -8.77 -9.15
N ILE A 94 12.86 -8.85 -9.63
CA ILE A 94 12.39 -8.06 -10.78
C ILE A 94 12.37 -6.56 -10.45
N CYS A 95 11.89 -6.16 -9.26
CA CYS A 95 11.94 -4.76 -8.81
C CYS A 95 13.36 -4.19 -8.84
N ARG A 96 14.35 -4.94 -8.33
CA ARG A 96 15.77 -4.54 -8.35
C ARG A 96 16.29 -4.32 -9.77
N GLN A 97 15.87 -5.15 -10.73
CA GLN A 97 16.26 -5.01 -12.14
C GLN A 97 15.72 -3.74 -12.80
N VAL A 98 14.57 -3.23 -12.34
CA VAL A 98 13.96 -1.99 -12.87
C VAL A 98 14.21 -0.76 -11.99
N GLY A 99 15.08 -0.87 -10.98
CA GLY A 99 15.58 0.26 -10.18
C GLY A 99 14.70 0.71 -9.02
N VAL A 100 13.81 -0.16 -8.52
CA VAL A 100 12.96 0.10 -7.35
C VAL A 100 13.12 -0.97 -6.28
N VAL A 101 12.69 -0.65 -5.05
CA VAL A 101 12.66 -1.59 -3.92
C VAL A 101 11.25 -2.14 -3.80
N GLY A 102 11.08 -3.46 -3.98
CA GLY A 102 9.81 -4.13 -3.70
C GLY A 102 9.66 -4.42 -2.21
N MET A 103 8.52 -4.03 -1.64
CA MET A 103 8.15 -4.25 -0.23
C MET A 103 7.01 -5.26 -0.17
N ALA A 104 7.27 -6.46 0.34
CA ALA A 104 6.27 -7.52 0.52
C ALA A 104 5.61 -7.40 1.92
N PRO A 105 4.36 -7.84 2.11
CA PRO A 105 3.69 -7.81 3.42
C PRO A 105 4.53 -8.45 4.54
N PHE A 106 5.26 -9.52 4.22
CA PHE A 106 6.16 -10.20 5.16
C PHE A 106 7.32 -9.33 5.69
N ASP A 107 7.73 -8.27 4.98
CA ASP A 107 8.90 -7.43 5.35
C ASP A 107 8.69 -6.58 6.62
N GLY A 108 7.48 -6.59 7.19
CA GLY A 108 7.15 -5.87 8.43
C GLY A 108 6.49 -6.74 9.49
N GLN A 109 6.45 -8.06 9.31
CA GLN A 109 5.61 -8.97 10.10
C GLN A 109 6.36 -9.91 11.05
N GLU A 110 7.65 -9.70 11.32
CA GLU A 110 8.44 -10.54 12.23
C GLU A 110 7.79 -10.72 13.61
N GLU A 111 7.16 -9.67 14.14
CA GLU A 111 6.53 -9.68 15.48
C GLU A 111 5.26 -10.54 15.57
N VAL A 112 4.64 -10.90 14.42
CA VAL A 112 3.40 -11.67 14.38
C VAL A 112 3.58 -13.13 13.95
N GLU A 113 4.78 -13.53 13.53
CA GLU A 113 5.06 -14.90 13.08
C GLU A 113 4.83 -15.94 14.19
N ASP A 114 5.16 -15.58 15.43
CA ASP A 114 5.01 -16.45 16.62
C ASP A 114 3.64 -16.31 17.31
N MET A 115 2.74 -15.47 16.79
CA MET A 115 1.42 -15.25 17.39
C MET A 115 0.40 -16.32 16.95
N GLU A 116 -0.41 -16.79 17.90
CA GLU A 116 -1.50 -17.72 17.60
C GLU A 116 -2.54 -17.11 16.64
N PRO A 117 -3.12 -17.88 15.70
CA PRO A 117 -4.18 -17.37 14.84
C PRO A 117 -5.38 -16.84 15.63
N GLY A 118 -5.81 -15.62 15.31
CA GLY A 118 -6.97 -15.00 15.96
C GLY A 118 -7.09 -13.51 15.69
N ILE A 119 -8.11 -12.89 16.28
CA ILE A 119 -8.44 -11.48 16.06
C ILE A 119 -7.24 -10.57 16.37
N ALA A 120 -6.51 -10.82 17.45
CA ALA A 120 -5.36 -9.99 17.83
C ALA A 120 -4.27 -10.00 16.76
N THR A 121 -3.88 -11.18 16.29
CA THR A 121 -2.88 -11.38 15.22
C THR A 121 -3.34 -10.76 13.90
N SER A 122 -4.61 -10.94 13.53
CA SER A 122 -5.17 -10.31 12.32
C SER A 122 -5.16 -8.78 12.38
N LEU A 123 -5.46 -8.18 13.54
CA LEU A 123 -5.40 -6.73 13.71
C LEU A 123 -3.95 -6.20 13.71
N ALA A 124 -3.01 -6.98 14.25
CA ALA A 124 -1.59 -6.66 14.18
C ALA A 124 -1.10 -6.66 12.72
N ILE A 125 -1.38 -7.74 11.95
CA ILE A 125 -1.07 -7.83 10.52
C ILE A 125 -1.64 -6.64 9.75
N ALA A 126 -2.94 -6.34 9.91
CA ALA A 126 -3.57 -5.21 9.22
C ALA A 126 -2.91 -3.86 9.56
N THR A 127 -2.42 -3.70 10.80
CA THR A 127 -1.68 -2.49 11.21
C THR A 127 -0.32 -2.41 10.53
N LEU A 128 0.40 -3.53 10.47
CA LEU A 128 1.73 -3.62 9.87
C LEU A 128 1.67 -3.38 8.35
N ASP A 129 0.72 -3.99 7.66
CA ASP A 129 0.51 -3.80 6.22
C ASP A 129 0.14 -2.35 5.89
N ARG A 130 -0.72 -1.72 6.69
CA ARG A 130 -1.02 -0.29 6.54
C ARG A 130 0.22 0.58 6.72
N ASN A 131 1.01 0.33 7.76
CA ASN A 131 2.23 1.10 8.01
C ASN A 131 3.24 0.91 6.87
N LEU A 132 3.30 -0.29 6.29
CA LEU A 132 4.14 -0.59 5.14
C LEU A 132 3.67 0.16 3.89
N MET A 133 2.37 0.17 3.61
CA MET A 133 1.79 0.98 2.55
C MET A 133 2.09 2.46 2.71
N ASP A 134 2.01 3.00 3.94
CA ASP A 134 2.25 4.42 4.23
C ASP A 134 3.65 4.89 3.78
N VAL A 135 4.68 4.05 3.99
CA VAL A 135 6.07 4.36 3.64
C VAL A 135 6.44 4.03 2.18
N CYS A 136 5.55 3.39 1.42
CA CYS A 136 5.75 3.11 0.00
C CYS A 136 5.36 4.30 -0.89
N ASP A 137 6.05 4.47 -2.01
CA ASP A 137 5.84 5.52 -3.00
C ASP A 137 4.77 5.15 -4.04
N ALA A 138 4.61 3.85 -4.31
CA ALA A 138 3.63 3.30 -5.26
C ALA A 138 3.20 1.87 -4.87
N GLY A 139 2.17 1.34 -5.52
CA GLY A 139 1.67 -0.02 -5.28
C GLY A 139 1.48 -0.82 -6.57
N ILE A 140 1.73 -2.13 -6.51
CA ILE A 140 1.45 -3.07 -7.60
C ILE A 140 0.64 -4.27 -7.07
N PHE A 141 -0.47 -4.58 -7.74
CA PHE A 141 -1.50 -5.48 -7.21
C PHE A 141 -1.72 -6.69 -8.14
N CYS A 142 -1.64 -7.90 -7.59
CA CYS A 142 -2.07 -9.10 -8.28
C CYS A 142 -3.59 -9.14 -8.33
N LEU A 143 -4.15 -9.20 -9.54
CA LEU A 143 -5.58 -9.17 -9.81
C LEU A 143 -6.13 -10.56 -10.19
N ASP A 144 -5.35 -11.61 -9.91
CA ASP A 144 -5.75 -13.00 -10.18
C ASP A 144 -7.04 -13.35 -9.44
N PRO A 145 -7.93 -14.15 -10.06
CA PRO A 145 -9.12 -14.64 -9.38
C PRO A 145 -8.75 -15.50 -8.16
N PHE A 146 -9.39 -15.23 -7.03
CA PHE A 146 -9.06 -15.84 -5.74
C PHE A 146 -10.11 -16.86 -5.30
N ARG A 147 -9.66 -17.96 -4.67
CA ARG A 147 -10.54 -19.03 -4.13
C ARG A 147 -11.54 -19.61 -5.14
N ARG A 148 -11.15 -19.71 -6.41
CA ARG A 148 -11.99 -20.20 -7.54
C ARG A 148 -13.19 -19.31 -7.87
N ALA A 149 -13.26 -18.11 -7.30
CA ALA A 149 -14.26 -17.10 -7.65
C ALA A 149 -13.74 -16.22 -8.81
N PRO A 150 -14.61 -15.42 -9.47
CA PRO A 150 -14.21 -14.44 -10.48
C PRO A 150 -13.37 -13.30 -9.91
N ASP A 151 -13.68 -12.90 -8.69
CA ASP A 151 -13.10 -11.76 -8.01
C ASP A 151 -11.68 -12.02 -7.51
N MET A 152 -10.88 -10.96 -7.50
CA MET A 152 -9.59 -10.95 -6.81
C MET A 152 -9.73 -11.03 -5.29
N ASP A 153 -8.61 -11.14 -4.58
CA ASP A 153 -8.58 -11.07 -3.12
C ASP A 153 -9.15 -9.74 -2.58
N PRO A 154 -10.15 -9.77 -1.68
CA PRO A 154 -10.73 -8.56 -1.09
C PRO A 154 -9.73 -7.77 -0.22
N GLY A 155 -8.75 -8.42 0.41
CA GLY A 155 -7.70 -7.73 1.16
C GLY A 155 -6.89 -6.80 0.25
N THR A 156 -6.41 -7.35 -0.86
CA THR A 156 -5.71 -6.64 -1.92
C THR A 156 -6.56 -5.48 -2.50
N ALA A 157 -7.88 -5.66 -2.64
CA ALA A 157 -8.76 -4.58 -3.09
C ALA A 157 -8.84 -3.41 -2.09
N VAL A 158 -8.83 -3.70 -0.78
CA VAL A 158 -8.78 -2.68 0.28
C VAL A 158 -7.46 -1.93 0.26
N GLU A 159 -6.34 -2.64 0.14
CA GLU A 159 -4.99 -2.05 0.04
C GLU A 159 -4.86 -1.10 -1.16
N LEU A 160 -5.35 -1.54 -2.33
CA LEU A 160 -5.41 -0.73 -3.54
C LEU A 160 -6.22 0.55 -3.31
N GLY A 161 -7.42 0.42 -2.74
CA GLY A 161 -8.26 1.58 -2.40
C GLY A 161 -7.58 2.54 -1.42
N TYR A 162 -6.88 2.00 -0.40
CA TYR A 162 -6.13 2.79 0.58
C TYR A 162 -5.02 3.61 -0.08
N MET A 163 -4.17 2.97 -0.90
CA MET A 163 -3.09 3.64 -1.60
C MET A 163 -3.60 4.62 -2.68
N SER A 164 -4.71 4.29 -3.34
CA SER A 164 -5.38 5.19 -4.28
C SER A 164 -5.82 6.50 -3.60
N ALA A 165 -6.41 6.40 -2.40
CA ALA A 165 -6.83 7.57 -1.63
C ALA A 165 -5.65 8.46 -1.20
N GLN A 166 -4.44 7.91 -1.11
CA GLN A 166 -3.20 8.66 -0.86
C GLN A 166 -2.63 9.35 -2.12
N GLY A 167 -3.24 9.15 -3.29
CA GLY A 167 -2.79 9.70 -4.57
C GLY A 167 -1.55 8.99 -5.14
N LYS A 168 -1.20 7.82 -4.61
CA LYS A 168 -0.03 7.04 -5.03
C LYS A 168 -0.25 6.43 -6.42
N PRO A 169 0.79 6.34 -7.27
CA PRO A 169 0.71 5.58 -8.52
C PRO A 169 0.47 4.09 -8.25
N LEU A 170 -0.38 3.46 -9.07
CA LEU A 170 -0.76 2.06 -8.91
C LEU A 170 -0.54 1.30 -10.23
N ALA A 171 -0.30 0.00 -10.16
CA ALA A 171 -0.34 -0.90 -11.31
C ALA A 171 -1.01 -2.23 -10.94
N GLY A 172 -1.58 -2.93 -11.92
CA GLY A 172 -2.15 -4.26 -11.73
C GLY A 172 -1.53 -5.27 -12.67
N PHE A 173 -1.59 -6.55 -12.30
CA PHE A 173 -1.21 -7.64 -13.19
C PHE A 173 -2.05 -8.88 -12.94
N THR A 174 -2.28 -9.69 -13.96
CA THR A 174 -2.97 -10.97 -13.81
C THR A 174 -2.50 -11.99 -14.86
N VAL A 175 -2.62 -13.27 -14.52
CA VAL A 175 -2.46 -14.39 -15.46
C VAL A 175 -3.77 -14.81 -16.14
N ASP A 176 -4.91 -14.33 -15.64
CA ASP A 176 -6.22 -14.62 -16.20
C ASP A 176 -6.78 -13.40 -16.97
N GLY A 177 -6.50 -13.39 -18.27
CA GLY A 177 -6.92 -12.34 -19.20
C GLY A 177 -8.39 -12.38 -19.64
N ARG A 178 -9.18 -13.32 -19.15
CA ARG A 178 -10.62 -13.35 -19.41
C ARG A 178 -11.26 -12.06 -18.89
N THR A 179 -12.31 -11.60 -19.57
CA THR A 179 -13.08 -10.46 -19.06
C THR A 179 -13.80 -10.86 -17.76
N TYR A 180 -14.14 -9.88 -16.93
CA TYR A 180 -14.88 -10.15 -15.70
C TYR A 180 -16.19 -10.91 -15.97
N PRO A 181 -17.02 -10.56 -16.99
CA PRO A 181 -18.18 -11.37 -17.36
C PRO A 181 -17.86 -12.82 -17.72
N ASP A 182 -16.79 -13.08 -18.48
CA ASP A 182 -16.38 -14.45 -18.83
C ASP A 182 -15.96 -15.26 -17.59
N LYS A 183 -15.33 -14.60 -16.61
CA LYS A 183 -14.98 -15.22 -15.33
C LYS A 183 -16.23 -15.57 -14.52
N VAL A 184 -17.19 -14.66 -14.42
CA VAL A 184 -18.47 -14.90 -13.73
C VAL A 184 -19.24 -16.02 -14.41
N GLN A 185 -19.34 -16.02 -15.74
CA GLN A 185 -19.98 -17.07 -16.53
C GLN A 185 -19.35 -18.45 -16.24
N ALA A 186 -18.02 -18.54 -16.31
CA ALA A 186 -17.32 -19.80 -16.04
C ALA A 186 -17.55 -20.29 -14.60
N TYR A 187 -17.55 -19.37 -13.63
CA TYR A 187 -17.80 -19.71 -12.24
C TYR A 187 -19.24 -20.20 -12.02
N ARG A 188 -20.24 -19.45 -12.50
CA ARG A 188 -21.67 -19.81 -12.43
C ARG A 188 -21.92 -21.20 -13.02
N LYS A 189 -21.38 -21.43 -14.22
CA LYS A 189 -21.52 -22.71 -14.91
C LYS A 189 -20.90 -23.87 -14.13
N ASN A 190 -19.67 -23.70 -13.63
CA ASN A 190 -18.96 -24.79 -12.97
C ASN A 190 -19.49 -25.10 -11.57
N ALA A 191 -19.95 -24.10 -10.82
CA ALA A 191 -20.37 -24.27 -9.44
C ALA A 191 -21.88 -24.53 -9.28
N TRP A 192 -22.72 -24.05 -10.21
CA TRP A 192 -24.19 -24.18 -10.12
C TRP A 192 -24.89 -24.70 -11.38
N ASP A 193 -24.16 -24.95 -12.48
CA ASP A 193 -24.72 -25.34 -13.79
C ASP A 193 -25.60 -24.28 -14.47
N ASP A 194 -25.52 -23.03 -14.01
CA ASP A 194 -26.29 -21.90 -14.55
C ASP A 194 -25.55 -21.12 -15.65
N GLU A 195 -26.31 -20.40 -16.48
CA GLU A 195 -25.82 -19.52 -17.54
C GLU A 195 -26.19 -18.05 -17.26
N LEU A 196 -25.37 -17.11 -17.70
CA LEU A 196 -25.72 -15.70 -17.66
C LEU A 196 -26.78 -15.37 -18.72
N VAL A 197 -27.68 -14.43 -18.40
CA VAL A 197 -28.74 -13.99 -19.30
C VAL A 197 -28.63 -12.49 -19.62
N PRO A 198 -29.09 -12.03 -20.79
CA PRO A 198 -29.13 -10.62 -21.11
C PRO A 198 -30.02 -9.83 -20.14
N ARG A 199 -29.53 -8.68 -19.68
CA ARG A 199 -30.29 -7.78 -18.80
C ARG A 199 -31.42 -7.11 -19.56
N ALA A 200 -32.59 -7.03 -18.90
CA ALA A 200 -33.73 -6.27 -19.42
C ALA A 200 -33.55 -4.75 -19.30
N SER A 201 -32.84 -4.30 -18.25
CA SER A 201 -32.59 -2.87 -17.98
C SER A 201 -31.42 -2.33 -18.79
N LYS A 202 -31.59 -1.14 -19.39
CA LYS A 202 -30.53 -0.45 -20.16
C LYS A 202 -29.54 0.29 -19.25
N GLY A 203 -28.28 0.36 -19.68
CA GLY A 203 -27.21 1.11 -19.02
C GLY A 203 -26.53 0.39 -17.86
N GLY A 204 -25.50 1.02 -17.31
CA GLY A 204 -24.62 0.46 -16.29
C GLY A 204 -23.33 -0.11 -16.86
N SER A 205 -22.57 -0.80 -16.02
CA SER A 205 -21.25 -1.36 -16.34
C SER A 205 -21.29 -2.76 -16.93
N GLY A 206 -22.46 -3.30 -17.29
CA GLY A 206 -22.57 -4.64 -17.85
C GLY A 206 -23.94 -4.96 -18.46
N SER A 207 -23.96 -5.88 -19.41
CA SER A 207 -25.14 -6.27 -20.21
C SER A 207 -25.76 -7.60 -19.79
N LEU A 208 -25.11 -8.35 -18.89
CA LEU A 208 -25.55 -9.66 -18.41
C LEU A 208 -25.93 -9.63 -16.93
N GLU A 209 -26.81 -10.54 -16.52
CA GLU A 209 -27.13 -10.84 -15.11
C GLU A 209 -26.99 -12.34 -14.83
N ASP A 210 -26.68 -12.67 -13.58
CA ASP A 210 -26.65 -14.05 -13.11
C ASP A 210 -28.06 -14.56 -12.74
N ALA A 211 -28.16 -15.84 -12.35
CA ALA A 211 -29.46 -16.44 -12.01
C ALA A 211 -30.10 -15.84 -10.74
N ASP A 212 -29.36 -15.06 -9.95
CA ASP A 212 -29.87 -14.33 -8.80
C ASP A 212 -30.34 -12.90 -9.18
N GLY A 213 -30.24 -12.54 -10.46
CA GLY A 213 -30.60 -11.22 -10.98
C GLY A 213 -29.57 -10.13 -10.68
N LEU A 214 -28.34 -10.52 -10.28
CA LEU A 214 -27.26 -9.57 -10.06
C LEU A 214 -26.60 -9.20 -11.38
N ILE A 215 -26.39 -7.90 -11.59
CA ILE A 215 -25.64 -7.40 -12.75
C ILE A 215 -24.22 -7.97 -12.74
N VAL A 216 -23.84 -8.59 -13.85
CA VAL A 216 -22.45 -8.92 -14.16
C VAL A 216 -21.79 -7.67 -14.72
N HIS A 217 -21.09 -6.94 -13.86
CA HIS A 217 -20.53 -5.62 -14.15
C HIS A 217 -19.19 -5.69 -14.92
N SER A 218 -18.51 -4.55 -15.02
CA SER A 218 -17.13 -4.45 -15.54
C SER A 218 -16.90 -5.00 -16.94
N GLU A 219 -17.83 -4.79 -17.86
CA GLU A 219 -17.60 -5.16 -19.26
C GLU A 219 -16.35 -4.48 -19.83
N GLY A 220 -15.51 -5.29 -20.49
CA GLY A 220 -14.23 -4.86 -21.04
C GLY A 220 -13.07 -4.75 -20.03
N MET A 221 -13.30 -5.10 -18.76
CA MET A 221 -12.27 -5.12 -17.70
C MET A 221 -12.03 -6.55 -17.22
N VAL A 222 -10.87 -6.81 -16.60
CA VAL A 222 -10.54 -8.13 -16.05
C VAL A 222 -10.99 -8.31 -14.59
N GLN A 223 -11.32 -7.22 -13.92
CA GLN A 223 -11.79 -7.18 -12.52
C GLN A 223 -12.87 -6.10 -12.32
N ASN A 224 -13.37 -5.99 -11.09
CA ASN A 224 -14.29 -4.94 -10.67
C ASN A 224 -13.81 -3.53 -11.11
N VAL A 225 -14.75 -2.69 -11.56
CA VAL A 225 -14.46 -1.37 -12.14
C VAL A 225 -13.77 -0.44 -11.15
N MET A 226 -14.01 -0.60 -9.86
CA MET A 226 -13.34 0.20 -8.83
C MET A 226 -11.85 -0.18 -8.72
N VAL A 227 -11.52 -1.45 -8.90
CA VAL A 227 -10.14 -1.96 -8.86
C VAL A 227 -9.37 -1.48 -10.10
N GLU A 228 -9.81 -1.91 -11.28
CA GLU A 228 -9.10 -1.59 -12.53
C GLU A 228 -9.20 -0.10 -12.87
N GLY A 229 -10.34 0.53 -12.54
CA GLY A 229 -10.54 1.97 -12.70
C GLY A 229 -9.58 2.79 -11.87
N PHE A 230 -9.38 2.49 -10.58
CA PHE A 230 -8.43 3.23 -9.75
C PHE A 230 -6.98 3.06 -10.19
N ILE A 231 -6.61 1.88 -10.69
CA ILE A 231 -5.30 1.69 -11.33
C ILE A 231 -5.15 2.63 -12.54
N ARG A 232 -6.10 2.61 -13.46
CA ARG A 232 -6.07 3.44 -14.68
C ARG A 232 -6.12 4.94 -14.37
N MET A 233 -6.93 5.36 -13.40
CA MET A 233 -7.02 6.76 -12.95
C MET A 233 -5.73 7.26 -12.31
N SER A 234 -4.92 6.35 -11.74
CA SER A 234 -3.58 6.68 -11.23
C SER A 234 -2.51 6.80 -12.32
N GLY A 235 -2.87 6.65 -13.60
CA GLY A 235 -1.91 6.61 -14.72
C GLY A 235 -1.32 5.21 -14.97
N GLY A 236 -1.72 4.23 -14.17
CA GLY A 236 -1.26 2.84 -14.24
C GLY A 236 -1.91 2.00 -15.33
N ILE A 237 -1.37 0.79 -15.50
CA ILE A 237 -1.91 -0.24 -16.39
C ILE A 237 -2.25 -1.52 -15.61
N VAL A 238 -3.10 -2.34 -16.21
CA VAL A 238 -3.25 -3.75 -15.86
C VAL A 238 -2.59 -4.59 -16.94
N SER A 239 -1.50 -5.27 -16.62
CA SER A 239 -0.84 -6.20 -17.55
C SER A 239 -1.47 -7.59 -17.48
N ILE A 240 -1.47 -8.28 -18.62
CA ILE A 240 -2.02 -9.62 -18.77
C ILE A 240 -0.96 -10.49 -19.42
N HIS A 241 -0.60 -11.59 -18.77
CA HIS A 241 0.33 -12.56 -19.35
C HIS A 241 0.21 -13.92 -18.67
N THR A 242 0.38 -15.03 -19.39
CA THR A 242 0.23 -16.39 -18.84
C THR A 242 1.26 -16.75 -17.77
N SER A 243 2.42 -16.09 -17.78
CA SER A 243 3.41 -16.13 -16.71
C SER A 243 3.24 -14.95 -15.77
N ILE A 244 3.15 -15.23 -14.48
CA ILE A 244 3.00 -14.24 -13.42
C ILE A 244 4.19 -13.28 -13.37
N HIS A 245 5.41 -13.76 -13.56
CA HIS A 245 6.62 -12.94 -13.55
C HIS A 245 6.65 -11.96 -14.71
N GLU A 246 6.21 -12.38 -15.89
CA GLU A 246 6.17 -11.50 -17.06
C GLU A 246 4.99 -10.51 -16.99
N ALA A 247 3.84 -10.94 -16.46
CA ALA A 247 2.74 -10.02 -16.15
C ALA A 247 3.24 -8.93 -15.18
N PHE A 248 3.85 -9.33 -14.06
CA PHE A 248 4.43 -8.43 -13.08
C PHE A 248 5.48 -7.51 -13.71
N ARG A 249 6.42 -8.05 -14.50
CA ARG A 249 7.50 -7.28 -15.16
C ARG A 249 6.97 -6.17 -16.06
N ILE A 250 5.94 -6.45 -16.85
CA ILE A 250 5.31 -5.44 -17.72
C ILE A 250 4.69 -4.32 -16.85
N ALA A 251 3.94 -4.69 -15.82
CA ALA A 251 3.26 -3.74 -14.95
C ALA A 251 4.25 -2.87 -14.14
N ILE A 252 5.27 -3.47 -13.52
CA ILE A 252 6.26 -2.73 -12.72
C ILE A 252 7.12 -1.81 -13.60
N THR A 253 7.45 -2.22 -14.82
CA THR A 253 8.19 -1.35 -15.77
C THR A 253 7.38 -0.11 -16.11
N ALA A 254 6.08 -0.26 -16.39
CA ALA A 254 5.19 0.87 -16.64
C ALA A 254 5.04 1.77 -15.40
N LEU A 255 4.92 1.17 -14.21
CA LEU A 255 4.81 1.92 -12.95
C LEU A 255 6.07 2.76 -12.68
N VAL A 256 7.26 2.24 -12.97
CA VAL A 256 8.52 2.97 -12.84
C VAL A 256 8.58 4.17 -13.79
N GLN A 257 8.08 4.01 -15.01
CA GLN A 257 7.99 5.12 -15.97
C GLN A 257 7.06 6.23 -15.47
N GLU A 258 5.92 5.86 -14.90
CA GLU A 258 4.96 6.80 -14.30
C GLU A 258 5.57 7.54 -13.09
N LEU A 259 6.27 6.83 -12.20
CA LEU A 259 7.00 7.43 -11.08
C LEU A 259 8.04 8.45 -11.58
N ALA A 260 8.82 8.09 -12.61
CA ALA A 260 9.81 8.99 -13.20
C ALA A 260 9.17 10.21 -13.89
N GLN A 261 7.97 10.06 -14.46
CA GLN A 261 7.23 11.16 -15.07
C GLN A 261 6.71 12.13 -14.01
N ARG A 262 6.12 11.63 -12.92
CA ARG A 262 5.64 12.45 -11.81
C ARG A 262 6.76 13.21 -11.11
N ALA A 263 7.91 12.57 -10.91
CA ALA A 263 9.08 13.21 -10.32
C ALA A 263 9.61 14.40 -11.16
N LYS A 264 9.35 14.43 -12.48
CA LYS A 264 9.69 15.58 -13.35
C LYS A 264 8.68 16.72 -13.29
N GLN A 265 7.49 16.46 -12.76
CA GLN A 265 6.37 17.41 -12.69
C GLN A 265 6.21 18.04 -11.30
N ALA A 266 6.83 17.46 -10.27
CA ALA A 266 6.89 17.98 -8.90
C ALA A 266 8.00 19.03 -8.74
#